data_AF-A0A7W1ADJ5-F1
#
_entry.id   AF-A0A7W1ADJ5-F1
#
_cell.length_a   1.000
_cell.length_b   1.000
_cell.length_c   1.000
_cell.angle_alpha   90.00
_cell.angle_beta   90.00
_cell.angle_gamma   90.00
#
_symmetry.space_group_name_H-M   'P 1'
#
loop_
_entity.id
_entity.type
_entity.pdbx_description
1 polymer ?
#
loop_
_entity_poly.entity_id
_entity_poly.type
_entity_poly.pdbx_seq_one_letter_code
_entity_poly.pdbx_strand_id
1 'polypeptide(L)' 'MIVEVRPGAGFSSGQPKALFSTAPYVAIGPVQSFDVSPDDRRFLMLRETTPSERNELIVTQNWTAEMQARARQR' A
#
# COMPACT_ATOMS: atom_id res chain seq x y z
N MET A 1 -8.70 8.07 3.20
CA MET A 1 -9.79 7.90 4.20
C MET A 1 -10.53 6.62 3.89
N ILE A 2 -11.14 5.97 4.89
CA ILE A 2 -12.05 4.84 4.70
C ILE A 2 -13.43 5.19 5.25
N VAL A 3 -14.48 4.63 4.66
CA VAL A 3 -15.84 4.64 5.19
C VAL A 3 -16.32 3.20 5.37
N GLU A 4 -17.03 2.93 6.46
CA GLU A 4 -17.79 1.70 6.58
C GLU A 4 -18.94 1.75 5.58
N VAL A 5 -19.09 0.73 4.74
CA VAL A 5 -20.27 0.58 3.88
C VAL A 5 -21.21 -0.40 4.56
N ARG A 6 -22.41 0.05 4.94
CA ARG A 6 -23.39 -0.79 5.62
C ARG A 6 -24.34 -1.42 4.60
N PRO A 7 -24.42 -2.76 4.53
CA PRO A 7 -25.38 -3.43 3.65
C PRO A 7 -26.82 -3.20 4.14
N GLY A 8 -27.77 -3.10 3.20
CA GLY A 8 -29.18 -2.85 3.49
C GLY A 8 -29.98 -2.57 2.21
N ALA A 9 -31.24 -2.15 2.37
CA ALA A 9 -32.13 -1.83 1.24
C ALA A 9 -31.67 -0.61 0.41
N GLY A 10 -30.67 0.13 0.88
CA GLY A 10 -30.02 1.22 0.18
C GLY A 10 -28.56 1.37 0.60
N PHE A 11 -27.79 2.09 -0.21
CA PHE A 11 -26.39 2.40 0.10
C PHE A 11 -26.31 3.42 1.24
N SER A 12 -25.59 3.09 2.32
CA SER A 12 -25.28 4.04 3.38
C SER A 12 -23.81 3.91 3.79
N SER A 13 -23.16 5.06 4.00
CA SER A 13 -21.79 5.15 4.47
C SER A 13 -21.73 5.63 5.92
N GLY A 14 -20.83 5.03 6.70
CA GLY A 14 -20.49 5.49 8.04
C GLY A 14 -19.63 6.75 8.04
N GLN A 15 -19.26 7.20 9.23
CA GLN A 15 -18.37 8.35 9.40
C GLN A 15 -16.98 8.05 8.81
N PRO A 16 -16.40 8.95 8.00
CA PRO A 16 -15.05 8.79 7.48
C PRO A 16 -14.02 8.68 8.61
N LYS A 17 -13.13 7.70 8.52
CA LYS A 17 -12.02 7.51 9.44
C LYS A 17 -10.68 7.52 8.69
N ALA A 18 -9.67 8.17 9.27
CA ALA A 18 -8.29 8.04 8.83
C ALA A 18 -7.70 6.72 9.35
N LEU A 19 -7.15 5.89 8.46
CA LEU A 19 -6.44 4.66 8.82
C LEU A 19 -4.95 4.91 9.09
N PHE A 20 -4.37 5.85 8.35
CA PHE A 20 -2.98 6.26 8.45
C PHE A 20 -2.84 7.71 8.00
N SER A 21 -1.76 8.37 8.42
CA SER A 21 -1.46 9.74 8.00
C SER A 21 -0.94 9.76 6.56
N THR A 22 -1.52 10.61 5.72
CA THR A 22 -1.02 10.88 4.37
C THR A 22 -0.10 12.12 4.33
N ALA A 23 0.16 12.76 5.48
CA ALA A 23 0.95 14.00 5.55
C ALA A 23 2.34 13.95 4.89
N PRO A 24 3.11 12.84 4.94
CA PRO A 24 4.42 12.79 4.27
C PRO A 24 4.32 12.46 2.77
N TYR A 25 3.12 12.16 2.26
CA TYR A 25 2.92 11.78 0.87
C TYR A 25 2.37 12.95 0.08
N VAL A 26 2.87 13.08 -1.15
CA VAL A 26 2.57 14.25 -1.99
C VAL A 26 1.58 13.84 -3.06
N ALA A 27 0.50 14.61 -3.19
CA ALA A 27 -0.31 14.57 -4.39
C ALA A 27 0.43 15.32 -5.51
N ILE A 28 1.25 14.60 -6.28
CA ILE A 28 2.09 15.19 -7.34
C ILE A 28 1.24 15.53 -8.58
N GLY A 29 0.36 16.53 -8.51
CA GLY A 29 -0.32 17.12 -9.68
C GLY A 29 -0.90 16.07 -10.67
N PRO A 30 -0.86 16.30 -12.00
CA PRO A 30 -1.43 15.34 -12.96
C PRO A 30 -0.59 14.05 -13.11
N VAL A 31 0.46 13.85 -12.29
CA VAL A 31 1.32 12.67 -12.35
C VAL A 31 0.82 11.65 -11.33
N GLN A 32 0.72 10.41 -11.78
CA GLN A 32 0.35 9.30 -10.92
C GLN A 32 1.36 9.15 -9.76
N SER A 33 0.89 9.39 -8.54
CA SER A 33 1.70 9.38 -7.30
C SER A 33 1.62 8.06 -6.52
N PHE A 34 0.87 7.09 -7.04
CA PHE A 34 0.71 5.77 -6.46
C PHE A 34 0.40 4.72 -7.52
N ASP A 35 0.68 3.46 -7.21
CA ASP A 35 0.25 2.33 -8.04
C ASP A 35 -0.19 1.15 -7.17
N VAL A 36 -1.10 0.34 -7.71
CA VAL A 36 -1.63 -0.87 -7.08
C VAL A 36 -1.35 -2.02 -8.03
N SER A 37 -0.75 -3.10 -7.52
CA SER A 37 -0.52 -4.28 -8.37
C SER A 37 -1.86 -4.89 -8.81
N PRO A 38 -1.95 -5.52 -10.00
CA PRO A 38 -3.21 -6.07 -10.50
C PRO A 38 -3.89 -7.13 -9.61
N ASP A 39 -3.16 -7.66 -8.63
CA ASP A 39 -3.64 -8.64 -7.65
C ASP A 39 -4.16 -7.97 -6.34
N ASP A 40 -4.20 -6.64 -6.28
CA ASP A 40 -4.60 -5.82 -5.12
C ASP A 40 -3.80 -6.06 -3.83
N ARG A 41 -2.64 -6.72 -3.92
CA ARG A 41 -1.84 -7.11 -2.75
C ARG A 41 -0.69 -6.16 -2.43
N ARG A 42 -0.28 -5.30 -3.37
CA ARG A 42 0.84 -4.38 -3.20
C ARG A 42 0.42 -2.98 -3.59
N PHE A 43 0.82 -2.04 -2.76
CA PHE A 43 0.58 -0.62 -2.93
C PHE A 43 1.92 0.11 -2.83
N LEU A 44 2.19 0.99 -3.80
CA LEU A 44 3.35 1.88 -3.81
C LEU A 44 2.85 3.32 -3.85
N MET A 45 3.45 4.21 -3.06
CA MET A 45 3.12 5.63 -3.04
C MET A 45 4.38 6.47 -2.92
N LEU A 46 4.44 7.55 -3.70
CA LEU A 46 5.52 8.52 -3.63
C LEU A 46 5.39 9.39 -2.38
N ARG A 47 6.50 9.54 -1.66
CA ARG A 47 6.61 10.44 -0.53
C ARG A 47 7.66 11.50 -0.80
N GLU A 48 7.49 12.67 -0.20
CA GLU A 48 8.53 13.69 -0.18
C GLU A 48 9.66 13.24 0.74
N THR A 49 10.90 13.48 0.33
CA THR A 49 12.08 13.08 1.10
C THR A 49 13.09 14.20 1.13
N THR A 50 13.85 14.29 2.21
CA THR A 50 14.96 15.25 2.31
C THR A 50 16.20 14.74 1.58
N PRO A 51 17.10 15.61 1.08
CA PRO A 51 18.32 15.18 0.39
C PRO A 51 19.25 14.26 1.21
N SER A 52 19.12 14.29 2.54
CA SER A 52 19.85 13.45 3.49
C SER A 52 19.16 12.13 3.82
N GLU A 53 17.92 11.92 3.40
CA GLU A 53 17.21 10.65 3.61
C GLU A 53 17.73 9.59 2.63
N ARG A 54 18.28 8.51 3.18
CA ARG A 54 18.51 7.28 2.42
C ARG A 54 17.16 6.63 2.13
N ASN A 55 16.73 6.68 0.88
CA ASN A 55 15.56 5.95 0.40
C ASN A 55 15.99 4.53 0.02
N GLU A 56 15.67 3.55 0.86
CA GLU A 56 15.92 2.13 0.58
C GLU A 56 14.59 1.44 0.25
N LEU A 57 14.51 0.84 -0.95
CA LEU A 57 13.41 -0.01 -1.36
C LEU A 57 13.91 -1.44 -1.46
N ILE A 58 13.61 -2.26 -0.44
CA ILE A 58 13.94 -3.69 -0.45
C ILE A 58 12.79 -4.45 -1.09
N VAL A 59 12.98 -4.87 -2.34
CA VAL A 59 12.01 -5.71 -3.06
C VAL A 59 12.45 -7.16 -2.99
N THR A 60 11.80 -7.95 -2.14
CA THR A 60 12.04 -9.40 -2.08
C THR A 60 11.04 -10.13 -2.99
N GLN A 61 11.54 -10.67 -4.10
CA GLN A 61 10.76 -11.53 -4.98
C GLN A 61 10.96 -13.01 -4.59
N ASN A 62 9.93 -13.85 -4.78
CA ASN A 62 10.02 -15.31 -4.61
C ASN A 62 10.35 -15.85 -3.20
N TRP A 63 10.12 -15.07 -2.13
CA TRP A 63 10.38 -15.50 -0.74
C TRP A 63 9.70 -16.83 -0.37
N THR A 64 8.45 -17.03 -0.80
CA THR A 64 7.72 -18.29 -0.52
C THR A 64 8.31 -19.48 -1.26
N ALA A 65 8.85 -19.30 -2.47
CA ALA A 65 9.53 -20.37 -3.20
C ALA A 65 10.84 -20.75 -2.49
N GLU A 66 11.60 -19.78 -1.99
CA GLU A 66 12.80 -20.02 -1.19
C GLU A 66 12.49 -20.76 0.11
N MET A 67 11.43 -20.36 0.82
CA MET A 67 10.98 -21.04 2.05
C MET A 67 10.58 -22.50 1.78
N GLN A 68 9.87 -22.77 0.67
CA GLN A 68 9.50 -24.14 0.30
C GLN A 68 10.69 -25.01 -0.05
N ALA A 69 11.69 -24.47 -0.76
CA ALA A 69 12.92 -25.20 -1.08
C ALA A 69 13.68 -25.59 0.20
N ARG A 70 13.77 -24.67 1.17
CA ARG A 70 14.42 -24.93 2.48
C ARG A 70 13.65 -25.94 3.32
N ALA A 71 12.31 -25.93 3.27
CA ALA A 71 11.48 -26.89 4.00
C ALA A 71 11.61 -28.33 3.47
N ARG A 72 11.90 -28.52 2.17
CA ARG A 72 12.10 -29.84 1.54
C ARG A 72 13.49 -30.43 1.74
N GLN A 73 14.45 -29.65 2.21
CA GLN A 73 15.82 -30.09 2.51
C GLN A 73 16.02 -30.52 3.98
N ARG A 74 14.93 -30.59 4.75
CA ARG A 74 14.86 -31.15 6.10
C ARG A 74 14.04 -32.43 6.09
#